data_AF-A0A520RU22-F1
#
_entry.id   AF-A0A520RU22-F1
#
_cell.length_a   1.000
_cell.length_b   1.000
_cell.length_c   1.000
_cell.angle_alpha   90.00
_cell.angle_beta   90.00
_cell.angle_gamma   90.00
#
_symmetry.space_group_name_H-M   'P 1'
#
loop_
_entity.id
_entity.type
_entity.pdbx_description
1 polymer ?
#
loop_
_entity_poly.entity_id
_entity_poly.type
_entity_poly.pdbx_seq_one_letter_code
_entity_poly.pdbx_strand_id
1 'polypeptide(L)'
;MLSNIRPLTISFTLAALLAACGSPEDSAVSSLKNPSEPETTPLTTAEPESEPNLEDPFIWLEEVEGEEALTWAAERNALSTPRLQGDPRFEGIRDAIEMVLTSDDRIPTPGLVNGQVYNYWQDDEHIRGLLRRTSLDSYRSDNPRWETVIDIDLLATVENANWVYKGRTCLPGNPSHCLLRLSDGGKDAVVLREFDLENKNFVDGGFSVDEAKTNVDWVDANTLIIGTDFGPGSVTTSGYARTLRLWRRGTDINDAEQIIEVGLEDMSVGINTVAEDDARYSFVTRRPDFFTEQNWLVTPDGALAEIPFPIDVNLQGVFGD
;
A
#
# COMPACT_ATOMS: atom_id res chain seq x y z
N MET A 1 56.25 9.21 21.04
CA MET A 1 56.77 9.01 19.68
C MET A 1 55.58 8.72 18.79
N LEU A 2 55.36 9.61 17.82
CA LEU A 2 54.26 9.56 16.85
C LEU A 2 54.42 8.38 15.88
N SER A 3 53.32 7.71 15.55
CA SER A 3 53.12 7.04 14.26
C SER A 3 51.60 6.81 14.09
N ASN A 4 50.88 7.75 13.49
CA ASN A 4 50.48 7.78 12.07
C ASN A 4 49.78 6.50 11.59
N ILE A 5 48.45 6.48 11.70
CA ILE A 5 47.57 5.72 10.81
C ILE A 5 46.47 6.70 10.35
N ARG A 6 46.43 6.94 9.04
CA ARG A 6 45.48 7.85 8.36
C ARG A 6 44.10 7.18 8.23
N PRO A 7 42.98 7.90 8.41
CA PRO A 7 41.67 7.42 7.99
C PRO A 7 41.50 7.58 6.48
N LEU A 8 41.00 6.53 5.83
CA LEU A 8 40.63 6.52 4.42
C LEU A 8 39.20 7.07 4.29
N THR A 9 39.09 8.34 3.89
CA THR A 9 37.81 8.98 3.55
C THR A 9 37.43 8.58 2.13
N ILE A 10 36.35 7.80 1.97
CA ILE A 10 35.75 7.53 0.66
C ILE A 10 34.65 8.58 0.45
N SER A 11 34.98 9.62 -0.32
CA SER A 11 34.02 10.58 -0.87
C SER A 11 33.33 9.94 -2.07
N PHE A 12 32.01 9.73 -2.02
CA PHE A 12 31.20 9.50 -3.22
C PHE A 12 30.68 10.84 -3.72
N THR A 13 31.27 11.32 -4.80
CA THR A 13 30.84 12.50 -5.55
C THR A 13 29.70 12.07 -6.48
N LEU A 14 28.48 12.52 -6.21
CA LEU A 14 27.33 12.36 -7.11
C LEU A 14 27.41 13.44 -8.20
N ALA A 15 27.75 13.04 -9.43
CA ALA A 15 27.76 13.94 -10.57
C ALA A 15 26.32 14.10 -11.12
N ALA A 16 25.75 15.28 -10.90
CA ALA A 16 24.57 15.75 -11.62
C ALA A 16 24.99 16.23 -13.02
N LEU A 17 24.26 15.82 -14.06
CA LEU A 17 24.23 16.51 -15.34
C LEU A 17 22.82 17.04 -15.60
N LEU A 18 22.71 18.37 -15.59
CA LEU A 18 21.62 19.17 -16.12
C LEU A 18 22.17 19.95 -17.33
N ALA A 19 21.22 20.43 -18.16
CA ALA A 19 21.32 21.38 -19.27
C ALA A 19 21.42 20.74 -20.68
N ALA A 20 20.71 21.20 -21.71
CA ALA A 20 19.70 22.27 -21.82
C ALA A 20 19.09 22.29 -23.24
N CYS A 21 17.87 22.85 -23.31
CA CYS A 21 17.31 23.77 -24.32
C CYS A 21 17.48 23.51 -25.84
N GLY A 22 16.34 23.55 -26.55
CA GLY A 22 16.31 23.78 -28.00
C GLY A 22 14.92 24.11 -28.54
N SER A 23 14.62 25.40 -28.64
CA SER A 23 13.62 26.05 -29.54
C SER A 23 14.07 27.53 -29.64
N PRO A 24 13.69 28.35 -30.64
CA PRO A 24 12.74 28.14 -31.75
C PRO A 24 13.34 28.54 -33.13
N GLU A 25 12.57 28.46 -34.23
CA GLU A 25 12.58 29.49 -35.29
C GLU A 25 11.47 29.28 -36.33
N ASP A 26 10.97 30.42 -36.82
CA ASP A 26 9.72 30.63 -37.55
C ASP A 26 9.98 31.02 -39.02
N SER A 27 8.99 30.72 -39.87
CA SER A 27 8.52 31.47 -41.06
C SER A 27 9.14 31.33 -42.49
N ALA A 28 8.22 30.96 -43.42
CA ALA A 28 7.90 31.53 -44.76
C ALA A 28 8.75 31.20 -46.02
N VAL A 29 8.27 31.15 -47.28
CA VAL A 29 6.98 31.13 -48.05
C VAL A 29 7.33 30.77 -49.52
N SER A 30 6.44 30.13 -50.30
CA SER A 30 6.11 30.43 -51.74
C SER A 30 5.49 29.20 -52.45
N SER A 31 4.16 29.08 -52.55
CA SER A 31 3.29 29.48 -53.70
C SER A 31 3.39 28.60 -54.98
N LEU A 32 2.37 27.78 -55.27
CA LEU A 32 1.31 28.05 -56.27
C LEU A 32 0.44 26.82 -56.62
N LYS A 33 -0.85 27.14 -56.86
CA LYS A 33 -1.86 26.51 -57.74
C LYS A 33 -2.77 25.40 -57.15
N ASN A 34 -4.02 25.80 -56.92
CA ASN A 34 -5.18 24.92 -56.78
C ASN A 34 -5.43 24.10 -58.06
N PRO A 35 -5.77 22.82 -57.88
CA PRO A 35 -6.77 22.17 -58.70
C PRO A 35 -7.92 21.59 -57.85
N SER A 36 -9.14 21.94 -58.30
CA SER A 36 -10.40 21.17 -58.32
C SER A 36 -10.65 20.06 -57.27
N GLU A 37 -11.78 20.17 -56.57
CA GLU A 37 -12.41 19.09 -55.80
C GLU A 37 -12.47 17.77 -56.58
N PRO A 38 -12.08 16.63 -55.97
CA PRO A 38 -12.48 15.33 -56.47
C PRO A 38 -13.86 14.95 -55.93
N GLU A 39 -14.69 14.45 -56.84
CA GLU A 39 -16.01 13.88 -56.59
C GLU A 39 -15.98 12.82 -55.48
N THR A 40 -16.92 12.94 -54.54
CA THR A 40 -17.22 11.91 -53.54
C THR A 40 -17.85 10.69 -54.21
N THR A 41 -17.02 9.70 -54.52
CA THR A 41 -17.47 8.31 -54.72
C THR A 41 -17.82 7.72 -53.34
N PRO A 42 -18.99 7.07 -53.14
CA PRO A 42 -19.27 6.43 -51.87
C PRO A 42 -18.32 5.24 -51.69
N LEU A 43 -17.45 5.31 -50.68
CA LEU A 43 -16.75 4.12 -50.18
C LEU A 43 -17.80 3.21 -49.53
N THR A 44 -18.05 2.09 -50.20
CA THR A 44 -18.71 0.91 -49.67
C THR A 44 -18.27 0.67 -48.24
N THR A 45 -19.24 0.62 -47.32
CA THR A 45 -19.07 0.14 -45.94
C THR A 45 -18.33 -1.19 -45.97
N ALA A 46 -17.07 -1.19 -45.55
CA ALA A 46 -16.41 -2.42 -45.16
C ALA A 46 -17.21 -2.97 -43.97
N GLU A 47 -17.73 -4.18 -44.16
CA GLU A 47 -18.31 -5.03 -43.13
C GLU A 47 -17.34 -5.07 -41.94
N PRO A 48 -17.81 -5.05 -40.67
CA PRO A 48 -16.91 -5.18 -39.54
C PRO A 48 -16.14 -6.47 -39.73
N GLU A 49 -14.80 -6.37 -39.85
CA GLU A 49 -13.95 -7.53 -39.71
C GLU A 49 -14.33 -8.16 -38.38
N SER A 50 -14.91 -9.36 -38.45
CA SER A 50 -15.23 -10.17 -37.30
C SER A 50 -14.01 -10.19 -36.40
N GLU A 51 -14.17 -9.75 -35.15
CA GLU A 51 -13.13 -9.88 -34.14
C GLU A 51 -12.57 -11.30 -34.22
N PRO A 52 -11.23 -11.48 -34.17
CA PRO A 52 -10.69 -12.81 -34.04
C PRO A 52 -11.32 -13.39 -32.76
N ASN A 53 -12.16 -14.40 -32.93
CA ASN A 53 -12.64 -15.23 -31.83
C ASN A 53 -11.42 -15.99 -31.32
N LEU A 54 -10.62 -15.31 -30.52
CA LEU A 54 -9.53 -15.89 -29.74
C LEU A 54 -10.25 -16.67 -28.64
N GLU A 55 -10.68 -17.89 -28.96
CA GLU A 55 -11.04 -18.84 -27.90
C GLU A 55 -9.81 -18.97 -27.01
N ASP A 56 -9.87 -18.39 -25.81
CA ASP A 56 -8.84 -18.53 -24.81
C ASP A 56 -9.02 -19.89 -24.13
N PRO A 57 -8.18 -20.90 -24.46
CA PRO A 57 -8.32 -22.24 -23.90
C PRO A 57 -8.01 -22.27 -22.39
N PHE A 58 -7.54 -21.16 -21.82
CA PHE A 58 -7.14 -21.03 -20.42
C PHE A 58 -8.06 -20.11 -19.61
N ILE A 59 -9.19 -19.66 -20.16
CA ILE A 59 -10.13 -18.75 -19.47
C ILE A 59 -10.58 -19.26 -18.09
N TRP A 60 -10.68 -20.58 -17.91
CA TRP A 60 -11.04 -21.21 -16.64
C TRP A 60 -9.97 -21.01 -15.54
N LEU A 61 -8.74 -20.62 -15.88
CA LEU A 61 -7.72 -20.23 -14.90
C LEU A 61 -7.97 -18.84 -14.30
N GLU A 62 -8.84 -18.02 -14.89
CA GLU A 62 -9.19 -16.69 -14.34
C GLU A 62 -10.12 -16.80 -13.12
N GLU A 63 -10.80 -17.93 -12.94
CA GLU A 63 -11.52 -18.26 -11.71
C GLU A 63 -10.51 -18.68 -10.63
N VAL A 64 -9.82 -17.71 -10.03
CA VAL A 64 -8.67 -17.94 -9.11
C VAL A 64 -8.99 -18.81 -7.88
N GLU A 65 -10.25 -18.86 -7.45
CA GLU A 65 -10.74 -19.73 -6.37
C GLU A 65 -11.55 -20.94 -6.89
N GLY A 66 -11.65 -21.10 -8.21
CA GLY A 66 -12.37 -22.18 -8.87
C GLY A 66 -11.69 -23.53 -8.65
N GLU A 67 -12.50 -24.58 -8.46
CA GLU A 67 -12.00 -25.93 -8.19
C GLU A 67 -11.05 -26.45 -9.28
N GLU A 68 -11.36 -26.16 -10.55
CA GLU A 68 -10.53 -26.58 -11.69
C GLU A 68 -9.16 -25.87 -11.68
N ALA A 69 -9.15 -24.55 -11.50
CA ALA A 69 -7.93 -23.73 -11.42
C ALA A 69 -7.03 -24.17 -10.26
N LEU A 70 -7.60 -24.37 -9.07
CA LEU A 70 -6.88 -24.83 -7.88
C LEU A 70 -6.34 -26.25 -8.04
N THR A 71 -7.14 -27.16 -8.63
CA THR A 71 -6.70 -28.54 -8.91
C THR A 71 -5.53 -28.54 -9.87
N TRP A 72 -5.61 -27.80 -10.98
CA TRP A 72 -4.51 -27.68 -11.92
C TRP A 72 -3.25 -27.09 -11.27
N ALA A 73 -3.39 -26.03 -10.47
CA ALA A 73 -2.26 -25.43 -9.75
C ALA A 73 -1.59 -26.44 -8.81
N ALA A 74 -2.38 -27.23 -8.07
CA ALA A 74 -1.88 -28.30 -7.22
C ALA A 74 -1.13 -29.38 -8.02
N GLU A 75 -1.63 -29.79 -9.19
CA GLU A 75 -0.96 -30.73 -10.08
C GLU A 75 0.40 -30.18 -10.59
N ARG A 76 0.46 -28.90 -10.95
CA ARG A 76 1.72 -28.25 -11.36
C ARG A 76 2.70 -28.14 -10.20
N ASN A 77 2.23 -27.87 -8.99
CA ASN A 77 3.04 -27.87 -7.78
C ASN A 77 3.60 -29.26 -7.46
N ALA A 78 2.81 -30.33 -7.66
CA ALA A 78 3.25 -31.71 -7.45
C ALA A 78 4.36 -32.14 -8.44
N LEU A 79 4.45 -31.52 -9.61
CA LEU A 79 5.54 -31.75 -10.58
C LEU A 79 6.79 -30.92 -10.27
N SER A 80 6.61 -29.66 -9.89
CA SER A 80 7.71 -28.70 -9.72
C SER A 80 8.43 -28.86 -8.38
N THR A 81 7.71 -29.07 -7.28
CA THR A 81 8.27 -29.19 -5.93
C THR A 81 9.34 -30.29 -5.83
N PRO A 82 9.09 -31.56 -6.18
CA PRO A 82 10.10 -32.61 -6.08
C PRO A 82 11.26 -32.41 -7.06
N ARG A 83 11.03 -31.74 -8.20
CA ARG A 83 12.10 -31.39 -9.15
C ARG A 83 13.08 -30.38 -8.54
N LEU A 84 12.56 -29.36 -7.85
CA LEU A 84 13.39 -28.36 -7.18
C LEU A 84 14.09 -28.96 -5.96
N GLN A 85 13.36 -29.70 -5.11
CA GLN A 85 13.89 -30.34 -3.91
C GLN A 85 14.91 -31.46 -4.23
N GLY A 86 14.76 -32.12 -5.39
CA GLY A 86 15.70 -33.15 -5.85
C GLY A 86 16.99 -32.61 -6.46
N ASP A 87 17.13 -31.29 -6.65
CA ASP A 87 18.39 -30.70 -7.12
C ASP A 87 19.44 -30.75 -5.99
N PRO A 88 20.66 -31.26 -6.23
CA PRO A 88 21.70 -31.35 -5.19
C PRO A 88 22.07 -30.02 -4.52
N ARG A 89 21.74 -28.88 -5.13
CA ARG A 89 21.98 -27.54 -4.58
C ARG A 89 20.90 -27.10 -3.60
N PHE A 90 19.73 -27.74 -3.59
CA PHE A 90 18.55 -27.27 -2.89
C PHE A 90 18.78 -27.09 -1.39
N GLU A 91 19.22 -28.15 -0.69
CA GLU A 91 19.41 -28.11 0.77
C GLU A 91 20.41 -27.02 1.18
N GLY A 92 21.55 -26.93 0.48
CA GLY A 92 22.56 -25.91 0.79
C GLY A 92 22.06 -24.46 0.58
N ILE A 93 21.20 -24.23 -0.41
CA ILE A 93 20.57 -22.92 -0.64
C ILE A 93 19.50 -22.64 0.43
N ARG A 94 18.65 -23.63 0.72
CA ARG A 94 17.59 -23.51 1.73
C ARG A 94 18.20 -23.15 3.09
N ASP A 95 19.18 -23.92 3.55
CA ASP A 95 19.82 -23.73 4.86
C ASP A 95 20.51 -22.36 4.95
N ALA A 96 21.14 -21.90 3.85
CA ALA A 96 21.77 -20.58 3.81
C ALA A 96 20.74 -19.43 3.87
N ILE A 97 19.59 -19.57 3.19
CA ILE A 97 18.49 -18.61 3.25
C ILE A 97 17.87 -18.60 4.64
N GLU A 98 17.57 -19.77 5.19
CA GLU A 98 16.99 -19.94 6.53
C GLU A 98 17.87 -19.27 7.58
N MET A 99 19.18 -19.57 7.59
CA MET A 99 20.15 -18.96 8.49
C MET A 99 20.12 -17.42 8.45
N VAL A 100 19.95 -16.81 7.27
CA VAL A 100 19.89 -15.33 7.15
C VAL A 100 18.52 -14.79 7.59
N LEU A 101 17.43 -15.46 7.22
CA LEU A 101 16.07 -15.01 7.53
C LEU A 101 15.71 -15.16 9.00
N THR A 102 16.28 -16.14 9.70
CA THR A 102 16.03 -16.39 11.13
C THR A 102 17.11 -15.81 12.04
N SER A 103 18.17 -15.22 11.49
CA SER A 103 19.28 -14.63 12.26
C SER A 103 18.80 -13.58 13.27
N ASP A 104 19.33 -13.65 14.48
CA ASP A 104 19.13 -12.69 15.57
C ASP A 104 20.02 -11.44 15.45
N ASP A 105 21.05 -11.47 14.60
CA ASP A 105 21.96 -10.36 14.31
C ASP A 105 21.35 -9.27 13.41
N ARG A 106 20.11 -9.45 12.92
CA ARG A 106 19.43 -8.44 12.08
C ARG A 106 19.15 -7.16 12.86
N ILE A 107 19.35 -6.02 12.21
CA ILE A 107 19.08 -4.70 12.81
C ILE A 107 17.58 -4.57 13.10
N PRO A 108 17.16 -4.40 14.37
CA PRO A 108 15.76 -4.15 14.70
C PRO A 108 15.39 -2.72 14.31
N THR A 109 14.85 -2.53 13.10
CA THR A 109 14.44 -1.21 12.60
C THR A 109 13.44 -0.56 13.56
N PRO A 110 13.69 0.69 14.01
CA PRO A 110 12.88 1.34 15.04
C PRO A 110 11.70 2.11 14.43
N GLY A 111 10.56 2.06 15.11
CA GLY A 111 9.48 3.04 14.98
C GLY A 111 9.29 3.76 16.31
N LEU A 112 9.42 5.09 16.33
CA LEU A 112 9.30 5.88 17.55
C LEU A 112 7.86 6.27 17.81
N VAL A 113 7.34 5.93 19.00
CA VAL A 113 5.99 6.29 19.44
C VAL A 113 6.01 6.59 20.93
N ASN A 114 5.56 7.79 21.33
CA ASN A 114 5.46 8.20 22.73
C ASN A 114 6.72 7.91 23.58
N GLY A 115 7.90 8.18 23.02
CA GLY A 115 9.19 7.95 23.69
C GLY A 115 9.63 6.48 23.81
N GLN A 116 8.87 5.54 23.24
CA GLN A 116 9.22 4.13 23.10
C GLN A 116 9.70 3.82 21.68
N VAL A 117 10.50 2.77 21.56
CA VAL A 117 10.93 2.18 20.29
C VAL A 117 10.12 0.92 20.05
N TYR A 118 9.35 0.90 18.98
CA TYR A 118 8.63 -0.28 18.50
C TYR A 118 9.39 -0.95 17.36
N ASN A 119 9.28 -2.27 17.29
CA ASN A 119 9.87 -3.07 16.23
C ASN A 119 8.95 -4.25 15.91
N TYR A 120 8.84 -4.61 14.64
CA TYR A 120 8.24 -5.87 14.21
C TYR A 120 9.37 -6.86 13.92
N TRP A 121 9.26 -8.08 14.43
CA TRP A 121 10.33 -9.05 14.44
C TRP A 121 9.82 -10.44 14.09
N GLN A 122 10.53 -11.16 13.24
CA GLN A 122 10.25 -12.55 12.90
C GLN A 122 11.53 -13.35 13.01
N ASP A 123 11.50 -14.52 13.62
CA ASP A 123 12.65 -15.43 13.76
C ASP A 123 12.19 -16.89 13.62
N ASP A 124 13.03 -17.85 13.98
CA ASP A 124 12.72 -19.29 13.94
C ASP A 124 11.67 -19.73 14.97
N GLU A 125 11.44 -18.94 16.02
CA GLU A 125 10.40 -19.17 17.02
C GLU A 125 9.09 -18.44 16.68
N HIS A 126 9.18 -17.22 16.17
CA HIS A 126 8.06 -16.33 15.85
C HIS A 126 8.00 -16.10 14.34
N ILE A 127 7.47 -17.10 13.63
CA ILE A 127 7.43 -17.14 12.16
C ILE A 127 6.50 -16.06 11.60
N ARG A 128 5.34 -15.83 12.23
CA ARG A 128 4.41 -14.75 11.90
C ARG A 128 4.75 -13.44 12.58
N GLY A 129 5.54 -13.50 13.65
CA GLY A 129 6.25 -12.37 14.20
C GLY A 129 5.61 -11.72 15.42
N LEU A 130 6.41 -10.86 16.04
CA LEU A 130 6.09 -10.09 17.22
C LEU A 130 6.08 -8.61 16.87
N LEU A 131 5.02 -7.90 17.24
CA LEU A 131 5.16 -6.48 17.52
C LEU A 131 5.66 -6.35 18.96
N ARG A 132 6.82 -5.73 19.12
CA ARG A 132 7.49 -5.55 20.42
C ARG A 132 7.92 -4.10 20.61
N ARG A 133 8.16 -3.71 21.86
CA ARG A 133 8.65 -2.36 22.21
C ARG A 133 9.76 -2.39 23.25
N THR A 134 10.52 -1.31 23.34
CA THR A 134 11.52 -1.09 24.38
C THR A 134 11.72 0.42 24.60
N SER A 135 12.37 0.81 25.70
CA SER A 135 12.74 2.22 25.91
C SER A 135 13.86 2.65 24.97
N LEU A 136 13.95 3.95 24.67
CA LEU A 136 15.02 4.49 23.83
C LEU A 136 16.42 4.20 24.40
N ASP A 137 16.59 4.27 25.72
CA ASP A 137 17.86 3.98 26.38
C ASP A 137 18.26 2.51 26.24
N SER A 138 17.29 1.61 26.40
CA SER A 138 17.49 0.16 26.21
C SER A 138 17.83 -0.16 24.76
N TYR A 139 17.14 0.47 23.81
CA TYR A 139 17.40 0.30 22.37
C TYR A 139 18.83 0.71 21.95
N ARG A 140 19.40 1.72 22.61
CA ARG A 140 20.77 2.21 22.34
C ARG A 140 21.87 1.30 22.92
N SER A 141 21.50 0.33 23.75
CA SER A 141 22.45 -0.61 24.32
C SER A 141 22.73 -1.78 23.37
N ASP A 142 23.81 -2.52 23.62
CA ASP A 142 24.13 -3.73 22.87
C ASP A 142 23.11 -4.87 23.12
N ASN A 143 22.27 -4.77 24.16
CA ASN A 143 21.31 -5.81 24.54
C ASN A 143 19.93 -5.22 24.88
N PRO A 144 19.16 -4.75 23.88
CA PRO A 144 17.84 -4.18 24.10
C PRO A 144 16.89 -5.17 24.78
N ARG A 145 16.19 -4.70 25.82
CA ARG A 145 15.17 -5.45 26.55
C ARG A 145 13.81 -5.22 25.92
N TRP A 146 13.41 -6.14 25.05
CA TRP A 146 12.11 -6.07 24.37
C TRP A 146 10.97 -6.59 25.26
N GLU A 147 9.84 -5.89 25.19
CA GLU A 147 8.54 -6.29 25.71
C GLU A 147 7.62 -6.61 24.53
N THR A 148 7.02 -7.81 24.51
CA THR A 148 6.01 -8.17 23.51
C THR A 148 4.75 -7.34 23.71
N VAL A 149 4.27 -6.73 22.62
CA VAL A 149 3.03 -5.95 22.54
C VAL A 149 1.91 -6.80 21.96
N ILE A 150 2.16 -7.49 20.85
CA ILE A 150 1.28 -8.53 20.32
C ILE A 150 2.12 -9.60 19.61
N ASP A 151 1.72 -10.85 19.81
CA ASP A 151 2.28 -12.04 19.18
C ASP A 151 1.31 -12.51 18.07
N ILE A 152 1.77 -12.45 16.82
CA ILE A 152 0.93 -12.77 15.66
C ILE A 152 0.84 -14.30 15.47
N ASP A 153 1.86 -15.06 15.90
CA ASP A 153 1.82 -16.52 15.91
C ASP A 153 0.75 -17.04 16.88
N LEU A 154 0.72 -16.47 18.08
CA LEU A 154 -0.31 -16.79 19.07
C LEU A 154 -1.70 -16.35 18.59
N LEU A 155 -1.83 -15.13 18.04
CA LEU A 155 -3.10 -14.64 17.50
C LEU A 155 -3.65 -15.57 16.41
N ALA A 156 -2.81 -15.93 15.44
CA ALA A 156 -3.18 -16.83 14.35
C ALA A 156 -3.62 -18.22 14.86
N THR A 157 -2.95 -18.72 15.90
CA THR A 157 -3.29 -20.00 16.53
C THR A 157 -4.64 -19.94 17.26
N VAL A 158 -4.87 -18.90 18.06
CA VAL A 158 -6.10 -18.73 18.85
C VAL A 158 -7.30 -18.52 17.94
N GLU A 159 -7.15 -17.76 16.86
CA GLU A 159 -8.24 -17.44 15.93
C GLU A 159 -8.34 -18.43 14.76
N ASN A 160 -7.45 -19.43 14.68
CA ASN A 160 -7.36 -20.39 13.58
C ASN A 160 -7.38 -19.71 12.20
N ALA A 161 -6.51 -18.70 12.04
CA ALA A 161 -6.41 -17.86 10.86
C ALA A 161 -4.97 -17.80 10.33
N ASN A 162 -4.77 -17.44 9.06
CA ASN A 162 -3.44 -17.33 8.47
C ASN A 162 -2.93 -15.88 8.54
N TRP A 163 -2.95 -15.29 9.74
CA TRP A 163 -2.63 -13.86 9.90
C TRP A 163 -1.21 -13.50 9.48
N VAL A 164 -1.12 -12.42 8.70
CA VAL A 164 0.11 -11.71 8.34
C VAL A 164 -0.04 -10.25 8.78
N TYR A 165 0.87 -9.77 9.62
CA TYR A 165 0.88 -8.37 10.04
C TYR A 165 1.34 -7.46 8.90
N LYS A 166 0.51 -6.48 8.54
CA LYS A 166 0.73 -5.53 7.44
C LYS A 166 0.98 -4.10 7.95
N GLY A 167 1.35 -3.96 9.23
CA GLY A 167 1.62 -2.66 9.84
C GLY A 167 0.46 -2.12 10.67
N ARG A 168 0.57 -0.83 11.03
CA ARG A 168 -0.42 -0.13 11.84
C ARG A 168 -0.52 1.33 11.45
N THR A 169 -1.72 1.90 11.57
CA THR A 169 -1.99 3.33 11.41
C THR A 169 -2.41 3.89 12.76
N CYS A 170 -1.56 4.70 13.39
CA CYS A 170 -1.78 5.21 14.74
C CYS A 170 -2.40 6.62 14.72
N LEU A 171 -3.25 6.90 15.70
CA LEU A 171 -3.86 8.21 15.90
C LEU A 171 -2.77 9.24 16.25
N PRO A 172 -2.50 10.26 15.41
CA PRO A 172 -1.35 11.15 15.63
C PRO A 172 -1.33 11.85 17.01
N GLY A 173 -2.49 12.27 17.52
CA GLY A 173 -2.62 12.96 18.81
C GLY A 173 -2.62 12.05 20.05
N ASN A 174 -2.77 10.73 19.85
CA ASN A 174 -2.64 9.73 20.90
C ASN A 174 -2.18 8.41 20.25
N PRO A 175 -0.88 8.30 19.92
CA PRO A 175 -0.38 7.22 19.07
C PRO A 175 -0.23 5.89 19.83
N SER A 176 -0.76 5.79 21.05
CA SER A 176 -1.04 4.52 21.72
C SER A 176 -2.23 3.80 21.08
N HIS A 177 -3.18 4.51 20.45
CA HIS A 177 -4.29 3.90 19.72
C HIS A 177 -3.94 3.75 18.24
N CYS A 178 -4.01 2.53 17.73
CA CYS A 178 -3.70 2.24 16.34
C CYS A 178 -4.69 1.27 15.73
N LEU A 179 -4.88 1.37 14.41
CA LEU A 179 -5.52 0.35 13.60
C LEU A 179 -4.44 -0.63 13.15
N LEU A 180 -4.48 -1.87 13.65
CA LEU A 180 -3.61 -2.93 13.11
C LEU A 180 -4.20 -3.43 11.79
N ARG A 181 -3.31 -3.68 10.83
CA ARG A 181 -3.63 -4.27 9.53
C ARG A 181 -3.22 -5.74 9.55
N LEU A 182 -4.18 -6.64 9.44
CA LEU A 182 -3.94 -8.09 9.41
C LEU A 182 -4.49 -8.65 8.10
N SER A 183 -3.68 -9.41 7.38
CA SER A 183 -4.12 -10.06 6.13
C SER A 183 -4.22 -11.56 6.34
N ASP A 184 -5.25 -12.20 5.79
CA ASP A 184 -5.34 -13.65 5.76
C ASP A 184 -4.56 -14.21 4.57
N GLY A 185 -3.45 -14.90 4.84
CA GLY A 185 -2.59 -15.47 3.81
C GLY A 185 -1.76 -14.47 3.01
N GLY A 186 -1.66 -13.23 3.48
CA GLY A 186 -0.76 -12.23 2.91
C GLY A 186 -1.29 -11.52 1.66
N LYS A 187 -2.60 -11.61 1.39
CA LYS A 187 -3.34 -10.80 0.40
C LYS A 187 -3.08 -9.29 0.54
N ASP A 188 -3.47 -8.54 -0.47
CA ASP A 188 -3.54 -7.08 -0.41
C ASP A 188 -4.66 -6.60 0.51
N ALA A 189 -5.74 -7.39 0.59
CA ALA A 189 -6.85 -7.15 1.50
C ALA A 189 -6.42 -7.38 2.95
N VAL A 190 -6.97 -6.55 3.83
CA VAL A 190 -6.68 -6.57 5.26
C VAL A 190 -7.97 -6.45 6.06
N VAL A 191 -8.01 -7.13 7.20
CA VAL A 191 -8.87 -6.83 8.33
C VAL A 191 -8.20 -5.70 9.13
N LEU A 192 -8.99 -4.70 9.52
CA LEU A 192 -8.54 -3.64 10.41
C LEU A 192 -9.12 -3.85 11.80
N ARG A 193 -8.28 -3.76 12.83
CA ARG A 193 -8.73 -3.83 14.23
C ARG A 193 -8.03 -2.79 15.07
N GLU A 194 -8.81 -2.01 15.81
CA GLU A 194 -8.27 -1.04 16.75
C GLU A 194 -7.59 -1.75 17.93
N PHE A 195 -6.39 -1.28 18.25
CA PHE A 195 -5.52 -1.85 19.26
C PHE A 195 -4.87 -0.75 20.07
N ASP A 196 -4.83 -0.98 21.37
CA ASP A 196 -4.15 -0.13 22.35
C ASP A 196 -2.75 -0.69 22.61
N LEU A 197 -1.74 0.03 22.13
CA LEU A 197 -0.33 -0.35 22.27
C LEU A 197 0.17 -0.26 23.72
N GLU A 198 -0.48 0.50 24.59
CA GLU A 198 -0.11 0.66 25.98
C GLU A 198 -0.65 -0.50 26.82
N ASN A 199 -1.94 -0.76 26.68
CA ASN A 199 -2.64 -1.87 27.34
C ASN A 199 -2.40 -3.22 26.67
N LYS A 200 -1.80 -3.22 25.46
CA LYS A 200 -1.43 -4.41 24.67
C LYS A 200 -2.64 -5.30 24.37
N ASN A 201 -3.75 -4.68 23.99
CA ASN A 201 -4.98 -5.41 23.70
C ASN A 201 -5.79 -4.72 22.61
N PHE A 202 -6.65 -5.51 21.94
CA PHE A 202 -7.68 -4.96 21.08
C PHE A 202 -8.65 -4.12 21.91
N VAL A 203 -9.10 -3.01 21.33
CA VAL A 203 -10.05 -2.11 21.97
C VAL A 203 -11.45 -2.71 21.89
N ASP A 204 -12.08 -2.95 23.05
CA ASP A 204 -13.47 -3.42 23.10
C ASP A 204 -14.41 -2.34 22.54
N GLY A 205 -15.30 -2.72 21.62
CA GLY A 205 -16.10 -1.77 20.84
C GLY A 205 -15.28 -0.79 19.99
N GLY A 206 -14.02 -1.13 19.71
CA GLY A 206 -13.13 -0.37 18.83
C GLY A 206 -13.54 -0.45 17.37
N PHE A 207 -12.86 0.34 16.53
CA PHE A 207 -13.04 0.23 15.08
C PHE A 207 -12.58 -1.15 14.58
N SER A 208 -13.46 -1.84 13.86
CA SER A 208 -13.19 -3.12 13.21
C SER A 208 -13.75 -3.11 11.80
N VAL A 209 -12.96 -3.55 10.83
CA VAL A 209 -13.35 -3.59 9.41
C VAL A 209 -12.97 -4.95 8.86
N ASP A 210 -13.92 -5.59 8.18
CA ASP A 210 -13.73 -6.88 7.55
C ASP A 210 -12.70 -6.82 6.40
N GLU A 211 -12.31 -7.99 5.90
CA GLU A 211 -11.26 -8.13 4.90
C GLU A 211 -11.62 -7.39 3.60
N ALA A 212 -10.87 -6.32 3.30
CA ALA A 212 -10.97 -5.58 2.03
C ALA A 212 -9.67 -4.81 1.75
N LYS A 213 -9.53 -4.30 0.52
CA LYS A 213 -8.49 -3.30 0.19
C LYS A 213 -8.87 -1.95 0.80
N THR A 214 -8.62 -1.80 2.10
CA THR A 214 -9.10 -0.65 2.89
C THR A 214 -8.11 0.50 2.94
N ASN A 215 -8.56 1.68 2.51
CA ASN A 215 -7.95 2.98 2.79
C ASN A 215 -8.55 3.55 4.06
N VAL A 216 -7.72 3.96 5.02
CA VAL A 216 -8.22 4.50 6.29
C VAL A 216 -7.22 5.49 6.89
N ASP A 217 -7.74 6.54 7.52
CA ASP A 217 -6.96 7.42 8.35
C ASP A 217 -7.78 8.05 9.48
N TRP A 218 -7.09 8.52 10.52
CA TRP A 218 -7.67 9.12 11.70
C TRP A 218 -7.94 10.61 11.51
N VAL A 219 -9.20 11.01 11.66
CA VAL A 219 -9.55 12.43 11.85
C VAL A 219 -9.29 12.81 13.31
N ASP A 220 -9.88 12.05 14.24
CA ASP A 220 -9.76 12.23 15.68
C ASP A 220 -9.99 10.88 16.40
N ALA A 221 -9.94 10.85 17.74
CA ALA A 221 -10.09 9.62 18.52
C ALA A 221 -11.39 8.83 18.31
N ASN A 222 -12.42 9.46 17.72
CA ASN A 222 -13.74 8.89 17.49
C ASN A 222 -14.18 8.95 16.03
N THR A 223 -13.31 9.37 15.10
CA THR A 223 -13.69 9.57 13.70
C THR A 223 -12.59 9.08 12.77
N LEU A 224 -12.96 8.23 11.81
CA LEU A 224 -12.12 7.77 10.71
C LEU A 224 -12.64 8.30 9.38
N ILE A 225 -11.74 8.60 8.45
CA ILE A 225 -12.07 8.59 7.02
C ILE A 225 -11.71 7.20 6.50
N ILE A 226 -12.66 6.52 5.86
CA ILE A 226 -12.50 5.13 5.45
C ILE A 226 -13.08 4.89 4.05
N GLY A 227 -12.34 4.15 3.23
CA GLY A 227 -12.84 3.51 2.03
C GLY A 227 -12.59 2.02 2.11
N THR A 228 -13.66 1.23 2.14
CA THR A 228 -13.64 -0.23 2.17
C THR A 228 -14.68 -0.78 1.18
N ASP A 229 -14.78 -2.10 1.06
CA ASP A 229 -15.87 -2.76 0.34
C ASP A 229 -17.17 -2.68 1.17
N PHE A 230 -18.14 -1.93 0.65
CA PHE A 230 -19.49 -1.78 1.19
C PHE A 230 -20.52 -2.68 0.47
N GLY A 231 -20.05 -3.68 -0.28
CA GLY A 231 -20.86 -4.60 -1.06
C GLY A 231 -20.89 -4.28 -2.57
N PRO A 232 -21.84 -4.87 -3.31
CA PRO A 232 -21.87 -4.84 -4.76
C PRO A 232 -21.77 -3.42 -5.36
N GLY A 233 -20.80 -3.22 -6.26
CA GLY A 233 -20.56 -1.95 -6.92
C GLY A 233 -19.80 -0.91 -6.09
N SER A 234 -19.36 -1.25 -4.87
CA SER A 234 -18.61 -0.34 -4.01
C SER A 234 -17.11 -0.28 -4.31
N VAL A 235 -16.60 -1.22 -5.12
CA VAL A 235 -15.19 -1.30 -5.51
C VAL A 235 -15.00 -1.01 -7.02
N THR A 236 -13.82 -0.51 -7.38
CA THR A 236 -13.40 -0.25 -8.76
C THR A 236 -13.12 -1.57 -9.47
N THR A 237 -12.95 -1.55 -10.79
CA THR A 237 -12.44 -2.70 -11.55
C THR A 237 -11.04 -3.15 -11.10
N SER A 238 -10.30 -2.29 -10.38
CA SER A 238 -9.01 -2.61 -9.75
C SER A 238 -9.13 -3.21 -8.32
N GLY A 239 -10.37 -3.34 -7.82
CA GLY A 239 -10.68 -3.93 -6.52
C GLY A 239 -10.47 -3.00 -5.32
N TYR A 240 -10.31 -1.68 -5.54
CA TYR A 240 -10.20 -0.68 -4.46
C TYR A 240 -11.55 -0.03 -4.18
N ALA A 241 -11.78 0.46 -2.95
CA ALA A 241 -12.99 1.18 -2.62
C ALA A 241 -13.20 2.40 -3.53
N ARG A 242 -14.45 2.60 -3.98
CA ARG A 242 -14.88 3.74 -4.81
C ARG A 242 -15.29 4.94 -3.97
N THR A 243 -15.58 4.74 -2.69
CA THR A 243 -16.07 5.79 -1.81
C THR A 243 -15.13 5.96 -0.63
N LEU A 244 -14.95 7.21 -0.19
CA LEU A 244 -14.50 7.49 1.16
C LEU A 244 -15.68 7.99 1.97
N ARG A 245 -15.73 7.58 3.24
CA ARG A 245 -16.78 7.93 4.19
C ARG A 245 -16.20 8.36 5.52
N LEU A 246 -16.89 9.27 6.21
CA LEU A 246 -16.57 9.69 7.56
C LEU A 246 -17.32 8.79 8.56
N TRP A 247 -16.60 7.85 9.17
CA TRP A 247 -17.14 6.87 10.10
C TRP A 247 -16.89 7.28 11.55
N ARG A 248 -17.96 7.36 12.34
CA ARG A 248 -17.92 7.74 13.75
C ARG A 248 -17.96 6.50 14.63
N ARG A 249 -17.20 6.51 15.72
CA ARG A 249 -17.14 5.44 16.70
C ARG A 249 -18.54 5.11 17.24
N GLY A 250 -18.86 3.83 17.33
CA GLY A 250 -20.12 3.35 17.88
C GLY A 250 -21.31 3.41 16.93
N THR A 251 -21.12 3.84 15.66
CA THR A 251 -22.14 3.72 14.61
C THR A 251 -21.81 2.56 13.68
N ASP A 252 -22.82 2.06 12.96
CA ASP A 252 -22.60 1.13 11.86
C ASP A 252 -21.76 1.82 10.77
N ILE A 253 -20.79 1.10 10.20
CA ILE A 253 -19.94 1.62 9.12
C ILE A 253 -20.76 1.91 7.85
N ASN A 254 -21.87 1.18 7.64
CA ASN A 254 -22.76 1.39 6.51
C ASN A 254 -23.54 2.71 6.59
N ASP A 255 -23.71 3.25 7.79
CA ASP A 255 -24.34 4.55 8.04
C ASP A 255 -23.33 5.72 7.96
N ALA A 256 -22.05 5.45 7.69
CA ALA A 256 -21.02 6.47 7.58
C ALA A 256 -21.31 7.45 6.43
N GLU A 257 -21.03 8.73 6.66
CA GLU A 257 -21.32 9.80 5.72
C GLU A 257 -20.36 9.77 4.54
N GLN A 258 -20.86 9.57 3.32
CA GLN A 258 -20.03 9.57 2.11
C GLN A 258 -19.52 10.97 1.79
N ILE A 259 -18.19 11.12 1.69
CA ILE A 259 -17.53 12.40 1.38
C ILE A 259 -17.18 12.53 -0.11
N ILE A 260 -16.90 11.40 -0.78
CA ILE A 260 -16.61 11.34 -2.22
C ILE A 260 -16.95 9.96 -2.78
N GLU A 261 -17.29 9.93 -4.07
CA GLU A 261 -17.37 8.71 -4.87
C GLU A 261 -16.65 8.92 -6.19
N VAL A 262 -15.93 7.89 -6.63
CA VAL A 262 -15.15 7.89 -7.86
C VAL A 262 -15.70 6.88 -8.88
N GLY A 263 -15.23 6.98 -10.13
CA GLY A 263 -15.69 6.15 -11.24
C GLY A 263 -15.40 4.66 -11.03
N LEU A 264 -16.18 3.79 -11.68
CA LEU A 264 -15.95 2.33 -11.63
C LEU A 264 -14.59 1.94 -12.21
N GLU A 265 -14.16 2.65 -13.25
CA GLU A 265 -12.90 2.42 -13.96
C GLU A 265 -11.71 3.18 -13.38
N ASP A 266 -11.94 4.03 -12.37
CA ASP A 266 -10.83 4.70 -11.70
C ASP A 266 -9.95 3.67 -10.98
N MET A 267 -8.65 3.94 -10.88
CA MET A 267 -7.74 3.06 -10.15
C MET A 267 -8.13 3.00 -8.67
N SER A 268 -8.21 4.16 -8.00
CA SER A 268 -8.49 4.22 -6.56
C SER A 268 -8.87 5.63 -6.07
N VAL A 269 -9.43 5.69 -4.87
CA VAL A 269 -9.45 6.90 -4.04
C VAL A 269 -8.88 6.57 -2.66
N GLY A 270 -8.01 7.45 -2.16
CA GLY A 270 -7.30 7.27 -0.91
C GLY A 270 -7.32 8.52 -0.04
N ILE A 271 -6.95 8.35 1.22
CA ILE A 271 -6.77 9.41 2.20
C ILE A 271 -5.36 9.33 2.77
N ASN A 272 -4.73 10.49 2.95
CA ASN A 272 -3.46 10.62 3.64
C ASN A 272 -3.51 11.84 4.57
N THR A 273 -3.21 11.64 5.84
CA THR A 273 -3.14 12.70 6.84
C THR A 273 -1.71 12.98 7.22
N VAL A 274 -1.30 14.22 6.98
CA VAL A 274 -0.02 14.76 7.43
C VAL A 274 -0.25 15.48 8.75
N ALA A 275 0.54 15.12 9.76
CA ALA A 275 0.58 15.82 11.05
C ALA A 275 1.92 16.57 11.15
N GLU A 276 1.85 17.89 11.34
CA GLU A 276 2.97 18.82 11.52
C GLU A 276 2.69 19.60 12.81
N ASP A 277 3.50 19.40 13.85
CA ASP A 277 3.30 19.98 15.19
C ASP A 277 1.84 19.88 15.69
N ASP A 278 1.14 21.01 15.80
CA ASP A 278 -0.26 21.12 16.23
C ASP A 278 -1.27 21.12 15.06
N ALA A 279 -0.78 21.14 13.82
CA ALA A 279 -1.60 21.16 12.61
C ALA A 279 -1.77 19.75 12.03
N ARG A 280 -2.95 19.50 11.47
CA ARG A 280 -3.27 18.25 10.81
C ARG A 280 -4.00 18.52 9.51
N TYR A 281 -3.48 17.97 8.42
CA TYR A 281 -4.00 18.14 7.08
C TYR A 281 -4.31 16.78 6.49
N SER A 282 -5.59 16.50 6.25
CA SER A 282 -6.04 15.29 5.57
C SER A 282 -6.27 15.59 4.10
N PHE A 283 -5.68 14.79 3.22
CA PHE A 283 -5.76 14.92 1.78
C PHE A 283 -6.46 13.71 1.17
N VAL A 284 -7.50 13.97 0.39
CA VAL A 284 -8.13 12.95 -0.45
C VAL A 284 -7.45 12.98 -1.81
N THR A 285 -7.00 11.82 -2.28
CA THR A 285 -6.39 11.67 -3.60
C THR A 285 -7.20 10.68 -4.42
N ARG A 286 -7.79 11.14 -5.52
CA ARG A 286 -8.37 10.28 -6.57
C ARG A 286 -7.29 10.00 -7.60
N ARG A 287 -7.19 8.74 -8.01
CA ARG A 287 -6.34 8.28 -9.11
C ARG A 287 -7.24 7.71 -10.22
N PRO A 288 -7.56 8.49 -11.27
CA PRO A 288 -8.30 7.98 -12.42
C PRO A 288 -7.55 6.84 -13.11
N ASP A 289 -6.23 6.96 -13.22
CA ASP A 289 -5.33 5.93 -13.73
C ASP A 289 -4.06 5.84 -12.87
N PHE A 290 -3.05 5.12 -13.33
CA PHE A 290 -1.81 4.91 -12.59
C PHE A 290 -0.92 6.17 -12.49
N PHE A 291 -1.07 7.11 -13.42
CA PHE A 291 -0.15 8.23 -13.61
C PHE A 291 -0.76 9.59 -13.25
N THR A 292 -2.08 9.67 -13.11
CA THR A 292 -2.78 10.92 -12.83
C THR A 292 -3.41 10.98 -11.45
N GLU A 293 -3.40 12.16 -10.83
CA GLU A 293 -4.00 12.45 -9.53
C GLU A 293 -4.90 13.70 -9.57
N GLN A 294 -5.96 13.65 -8.77
CA GLN A 294 -6.72 14.81 -8.36
C GLN A 294 -6.75 14.83 -6.84
N ASN A 295 -6.52 16.00 -6.24
CA ASN A 295 -6.27 16.13 -4.82
C ASN A 295 -7.24 17.13 -4.18
N TRP A 296 -7.71 16.82 -2.98
CA TRP A 296 -8.54 17.71 -2.16
C TRP A 296 -7.97 17.78 -0.75
N LEU A 297 -8.00 18.97 -0.16
CA LEU A 297 -7.85 19.14 1.29
C LEU A 297 -9.20 18.91 1.95
N VAL A 298 -9.24 18.09 3.00
CA VAL A 298 -10.40 17.98 3.88
C VAL A 298 -10.42 19.19 4.81
N THR A 299 -11.49 19.97 4.74
CA THR A 299 -11.66 21.17 5.57
C THR A 299 -12.10 20.79 7.00
N PRO A 300 -11.98 21.68 8.00
CA PRO A 300 -12.37 21.39 9.38
C PRO A 300 -13.85 21.00 9.56
N ASP A 301 -14.73 21.41 8.65
CA ASP A 301 -16.15 21.03 8.60
C ASP A 301 -16.42 19.75 7.79
N GLY A 302 -15.38 19.08 7.29
CA GLY A 302 -15.45 17.80 6.58
C GLY A 302 -15.72 17.92 5.08
N ALA A 303 -15.78 19.14 4.52
CA ALA A 303 -15.91 19.36 3.09
C ALA A 303 -14.58 19.12 2.35
N LEU A 304 -14.65 18.93 1.03
CA LEU A 304 -13.48 18.77 0.17
C LEU A 304 -13.18 20.05 -0.60
N ALA A 305 -12.03 20.65 -0.34
CA ALA A 305 -11.50 21.79 -1.08
C ALA A 305 -10.49 21.31 -2.13
N GLU A 306 -10.81 21.46 -3.41
CA GLU A 306 -9.95 21.01 -4.51
C GLU A 306 -8.62 21.77 -4.52
N ILE A 307 -7.53 21.04 -4.71
CA ILE A 307 -6.19 21.59 -4.86
C ILE A 307 -5.85 21.52 -6.35
N PRO A 308 -5.73 22.67 -7.04
CA PRO A 308 -5.60 22.72 -8.50
C PRO A 308 -4.17 22.44 -8.97
N PHE A 309 -3.62 21.30 -8.56
CA PHE A 309 -2.33 20.82 -9.05
C PHE A 309 -2.48 20.27 -10.48
N PRO A 310 -1.41 20.32 -11.29
CA PRO A 310 -1.35 19.53 -12.52
C PRO A 310 -1.64 18.05 -12.22
N ILE A 311 -2.36 17.38 -13.11
CA ILE A 311 -2.81 16.01 -12.85
C ILE A 311 -1.66 14.98 -12.84
N ASP A 312 -0.50 15.33 -13.36
CA ASP A 312 0.69 14.47 -13.47
C ASP A 312 1.73 14.74 -12.36
N VAL A 313 1.39 15.52 -11.33
CA VAL A 313 2.20 15.65 -10.12
C VAL A 313 1.64 14.79 -8.99
N ASN A 314 2.52 14.36 -8.09
CA ASN A 314 2.13 13.60 -6.91
C ASN A 314 2.34 14.42 -5.64
N LEU A 315 1.32 14.47 -4.78
CA LEU A 315 1.42 15.10 -3.47
C LEU A 315 2.44 14.34 -2.61
N GLN A 316 3.49 15.02 -2.14
CA GLN A 316 4.51 14.42 -1.28
C GLN A 316 4.35 14.77 0.21
N GLY A 317 3.59 15.83 0.51
CA GLY A 317 3.38 16.29 1.89
C GLY A 317 3.14 17.79 1.95
N VAL A 318 3.17 18.32 3.17
CA VAL A 318 3.09 19.75 3.47
C VAL A 318 4.48 20.21 3.91
N PHE A 319 4.88 21.42 3.53
CA PHE A 319 6.14 22.02 3.96
C PHE A 319 5.91 23.47 4.36
N GLY A 320 6.29 23.81 5.59
CA GLY A 320 6.16 25.16 6.14
C GLY A 320 4.85 25.40 6.88
N ASP A 321 4.86 26.47 7.69
CA ASP A 321 3.72 26.98 8.46
C ASP A 321 2.75 27.82 7.61
#